data_AF-A0A376DQR5-F1
#
_entry.id   AF-A0A376DQR5-F1
#
_cell.length_a   1.000
_cell.length_b   1.000
_cell.length_c   1.000
_cell.angle_alpha   90.00
_cell.angle_beta   90.00
_cell.angle_gamma   90.00
#
_symmetry.space_group_name_H-M   'P 1'
#
loop_
_entity.id
_entity.type
_entity.pdbx_description
1 polymer ?
#
loop_
_entity_poly.entity_id
_entity_poly.type
_entity_poly.pdbx_seq_one_letter_code
_entity_poly.pdbx_strand_id
1 'polypeptide(L)'
;MKKLLSIFCIILVQSSVYGQKDQYRLLIKTWNFLKYYHPDLASAKKDADSLFLTTVEKVNDQSDANSVIKVLTENLNHKFSGTPVNDQEKDILSANQDFKWYQKNKKISTENKALLKDIYDHRFISDTGGKTKARR
;
A
#
# COMPACT_ATOMS: atom_id res chain seq x y z
N MET A 1 41.85 -18.86 -9.98
CA MET A 1 40.62 -18.77 -10.81
C MET A 1 39.44 -19.55 -10.22
N LYS A 2 39.55 -20.84 -9.87
CA LYS A 2 38.44 -21.61 -9.27
C LYS A 2 37.82 -20.98 -8.00
N LYS A 3 38.64 -20.48 -7.07
CA LYS A 3 38.17 -19.78 -5.85
C LYS A 3 37.43 -18.46 -6.14
N LEU A 4 37.86 -17.71 -7.16
CA LEU A 4 37.21 -16.49 -7.63
C LEU A 4 35.86 -16.80 -8.30
N LEU A 5 35.78 -17.88 -9.06
CA LEU A 5 34.54 -18.35 -9.67
C LEU A 5 33.51 -18.78 -8.61
N SER A 6 33.95 -19.49 -7.56
CA SER A 6 33.06 -19.85 -6.44
C SER A 6 32.52 -18.63 -5.69
N ILE A 7 33.35 -17.61 -5.44
CA ILE A 7 32.90 -16.35 -4.81
C ILE A 7 31.90 -15.63 -5.72
N PHE A 8 32.16 -15.58 -7.03
CA PHE A 8 31.25 -14.98 -8.00
C PHE A 8 29.88 -15.68 -8.03
N CYS A 9 29.85 -17.01 -7.99
CA CYS A 9 28.60 -17.77 -7.89
C CYS A 9 27.83 -17.45 -6.61
N ILE A 10 28.50 -17.30 -5.46
CA ILE A 10 27.85 -16.95 -4.19
C ILE A 10 27.22 -15.55 -4.27
N ILE A 11 27.90 -14.58 -4.89
CA ILE A 11 27.37 -13.21 -5.06
C ILE A 11 26.12 -13.20 -5.94
N LEU A 12 26.09 -13.99 -7.02
CA LEU A 12 24.92 -14.08 -7.90
C LEU A 12 23.68 -14.64 -7.19
N VAL A 13 23.85 -15.67 -6.36
CA VAL A 13 22.73 -16.26 -5.58
C VAL A 13 22.20 -15.28 -4.53
N GLN A 14 23.05 -14.45 -3.91
CA GLN A 14 22.60 -13.47 -2.92
C GLN A 14 21.81 -12.31 -3.56
N SER A 15 22.13 -11.94 -4.79
CA SER A 15 21.47 -10.84 -5.50
C SER A 15 20.01 -11.15 -5.87
N SER A 16 19.71 -12.42 -6.20
CA SER A 16 18.37 -12.89 -6.56
C SER A 16 17.44 -12.96 -5.33
N VAL A 17 17.95 -13.40 -4.18
CA VAL A 17 17.18 -13.42 -2.92
C VAL A 17 16.89 -12.00 -2.40
N TYR A 18 17.77 -11.03 -2.66
CA TYR A 18 17.54 -9.64 -2.27
C TYR A 18 16.39 -9.01 -3.07
N GLY A 19 16.29 -9.35 -4.36
CA GLY A 19 15.21 -8.91 -5.24
C GLY A 19 13.85 -9.22 -4.64
N GLN A 20 13.55 -10.49 -4.36
CA GLN A 20 12.25 -10.99 -3.86
C GLN A 20 11.77 -10.31 -2.55
N LYS A 21 12.70 -9.84 -1.71
CA LYS A 21 12.36 -9.13 -0.47
C LYS A 21 11.71 -7.78 -0.73
N ASP A 22 12.01 -7.13 -1.86
CA ASP A 22 11.47 -5.80 -2.17
C ASP A 22 9.98 -5.84 -2.54
N GLN A 23 9.51 -6.88 -3.25
CA GLN A 23 8.11 -7.04 -3.66
C GLN A 23 7.22 -7.30 -2.46
N TYR A 24 7.59 -8.25 -1.59
CA TYR A 24 6.82 -8.52 -0.37
C TYR A 24 6.89 -7.34 0.61
N ARG A 25 8.02 -6.65 0.70
CA ARG A 25 8.11 -5.39 1.47
C ARG A 25 7.14 -4.34 0.92
N LEU A 26 7.03 -4.20 -0.40
CA LEU A 26 6.11 -3.27 -1.03
C LEU A 26 4.65 -3.70 -0.84
N LEU A 27 4.36 -4.99 -0.95
CA LEU A 27 3.04 -5.55 -0.67
C LEU A 27 2.60 -5.22 0.76
N ILE A 28 3.45 -5.51 1.75
CA ILE A 28 3.16 -5.24 3.17
C ILE A 28 2.98 -3.74 3.43
N LYS A 29 3.82 -2.88 2.83
CA LYS A 29 3.69 -1.42 2.95
C LYS A 29 2.38 -0.93 2.34
N THR A 30 2.03 -1.41 1.15
CA THR A 30 0.81 -1.02 0.44
C THR A 30 -0.44 -1.54 1.15
N TRP A 31 -0.44 -2.80 1.60
CA TRP A 31 -1.55 -3.37 2.36
C TRP A 31 -1.80 -2.63 3.67
N ASN A 32 -0.75 -2.36 4.46
CA ASN A 32 -0.90 -1.57 5.70
C ASN A 32 -1.45 -0.18 5.40
N PHE A 33 -0.95 0.49 4.36
CA PHE A 33 -1.48 1.78 3.93
C PHE A 33 -2.98 1.69 3.61
N LEU A 34 -3.40 0.71 2.81
CA LEU A 34 -4.80 0.55 2.44
C LEU A 34 -5.68 0.19 3.65
N LYS A 35 -5.23 -0.71 4.52
CA LYS A 35 -5.98 -1.15 5.71
C LYS A 35 -6.41 0.03 6.59
N TYR A 36 -5.53 1.01 6.77
CA TYR A 36 -5.81 2.16 7.64
C TYR A 36 -6.40 3.38 6.92
N TYR A 37 -6.12 3.55 5.62
CA TYR A 37 -6.49 4.79 4.92
C TYR A 37 -7.50 4.62 3.78
N HIS A 38 -7.67 3.41 3.24
CA HIS A 38 -8.65 3.21 2.17
C HIS A 38 -10.07 3.18 2.76
N PRO A 39 -11.01 4.05 2.30
CA PRO A 39 -12.37 4.10 2.85
C PRO A 39 -13.07 2.75 2.88
N ASP A 40 -12.97 1.93 1.83
CA ASP A 40 -13.57 0.59 1.81
C ASP A 40 -13.07 -0.34 2.94
N LEU A 41 -11.82 -0.22 3.37
CA LEU A 41 -11.22 -1.09 4.39
C LEU A 41 -11.37 -0.49 5.79
N ALA A 42 -11.08 0.81 5.94
CA ALA A 42 -11.20 1.51 7.22
C ALA A 42 -12.65 1.55 7.74
N SER A 43 -13.64 1.57 6.83
CA SER A 43 -15.08 1.48 7.18
C SER A 43 -15.62 0.04 7.23
N ALA A 44 -14.77 -0.98 7.10
CA ALA A 44 -15.12 -2.39 7.07
C ALA A 44 -16.13 -2.80 5.98
N LYS A 45 -16.27 -2.03 4.89
CA LYS A 45 -17.06 -2.42 3.70
C LYS A 45 -16.44 -3.60 2.96
N LYS A 46 -15.12 -3.75 3.06
CA LYS A 46 -14.36 -4.89 2.54
C LYS A 46 -13.46 -5.44 3.64
N ASP A 47 -13.35 -6.76 3.67
CA ASP A 47 -12.51 -7.48 4.62
C ASP A 47 -11.02 -7.35 4.24
N ALA A 48 -10.25 -6.70 5.11
CA ALA A 48 -8.84 -6.38 4.85
C ALA A 48 -7.93 -7.61 4.86
N ASP A 49 -8.29 -8.63 5.64
CA ASP A 49 -7.48 -9.85 5.79
C ASP A 49 -7.70 -10.78 4.59
N SER A 50 -8.94 -10.88 4.11
CA SER A 50 -9.28 -11.59 2.87
C SER A 50 -8.62 -10.95 1.66
N LEU A 51 -8.61 -9.61 1.58
CA LEU A 51 -7.85 -8.91 0.54
C LEU A 51 -6.36 -9.24 0.62
N PHE A 52 -5.78 -9.29 1.81
CA PHE A 52 -4.36 -9.64 1.98
C PHE A 52 -4.06 -11.07 1.51
N LEU A 53 -4.81 -12.04 2.02
CA LEU A 53 -4.58 -13.46 1.75
C LEU A 53 -4.75 -13.77 0.26
N THR A 54 -5.72 -13.15 -0.41
CA THR A 54 -5.93 -13.33 -1.85
C THR A 54 -4.88 -12.62 -2.72
N THR A 55 -4.20 -11.60 -2.21
CA THR A 55 -3.20 -10.83 -2.98
C THR A 55 -1.77 -11.30 -2.72
N VAL A 56 -1.45 -11.80 -1.53
CA VAL A 56 -0.11 -12.33 -1.21
C VAL A 56 0.25 -13.53 -2.09
N GLU A 57 -0.73 -14.36 -2.46
CA GLU A 57 -0.53 -15.49 -3.37
C GLU A 57 -0.26 -15.06 -4.83
N LYS A 58 -0.71 -13.86 -5.22
CA LYS A 58 -0.55 -13.33 -6.58
C LYS A 58 0.78 -12.60 -6.79
N VAL A 59 1.44 -12.17 -5.71
CA VAL A 59 2.72 -11.46 -5.77
C VAL A 59 3.88 -12.44 -5.70
N ASN A 60 4.80 -12.31 -6.66
CA ASN A 60 6.00 -13.12 -6.80
C ASN A 60 7.21 -12.26 -7.17
N ASP A 61 8.35 -12.89 -7.44
CA ASP A 61 9.61 -12.26 -7.85
C ASP A 61 9.53 -11.51 -9.18
N GLN A 62 8.59 -11.88 -10.05
CA GLN A 62 8.33 -11.21 -11.34
C GLN A 62 7.43 -9.98 -11.21
N SER A 63 6.82 -9.77 -10.03
CA SER A 63 5.93 -8.64 -9.81
C SER A 63 6.71 -7.33 -9.70
N ASP A 64 6.39 -6.34 -10.54
CA ASP A 64 6.94 -5.00 -10.41
C ASP A 64 6.17 -4.15 -9.39
N ALA A 65 6.72 -2.97 -9.06
CA ALA A 65 6.14 -2.13 -8.02
C ALA A 65 4.69 -1.67 -8.32
N ASN A 66 4.36 -1.45 -9.58
CA ASN A 66 3.03 -1.01 -9.99
C ASN A 66 2.05 -2.17 -10.03
N SER A 67 2.49 -3.38 -10.42
CA SER A 67 1.62 -4.55 -10.39
C SER A 67 1.21 -4.94 -8.97
N VAL A 68 2.12 -4.80 -7.99
CA VAL A 68 1.81 -5.00 -6.56
C VAL A 68 0.75 -4.03 -6.07
N ILE A 69 0.87 -2.74 -6.42
CA ILE A 69 -0.13 -1.73 -6.04
C ILE A 69 -1.46 -2.05 -6.72
N LYS A 70 -1.43 -2.31 -8.02
CA LYS A 70 -2.62 -2.63 -8.83
C LYS A 70 -3.38 -3.82 -8.25
N VAL A 71 -2.72 -4.92 -7.90
CA VAL A 71 -3.42 -6.12 -7.41
C VAL A 71 -4.12 -5.88 -6.07
N LEU A 72 -3.57 -5.01 -5.24
CA LEU A 72 -4.17 -4.62 -3.96
C LEU A 72 -5.31 -3.61 -4.12
N THR A 73 -5.30 -2.80 -5.17
CA THR A 73 -6.29 -1.75 -5.38
C THR A 73 -7.36 -2.10 -6.41
N GLU A 74 -7.16 -3.07 -7.30
CA GLU A 74 -8.04 -3.33 -8.46
C GLU A 74 -9.51 -3.54 -8.10
N ASN A 75 -9.78 -4.13 -6.93
CA ASN A 75 -11.12 -4.43 -6.45
C ASN A 75 -11.61 -3.41 -5.42
N LEU A 76 -10.93 -2.28 -5.22
CA LEU A 76 -11.33 -1.22 -4.31
C LEU A 76 -11.92 -0.05 -5.08
N ASN A 77 -12.75 0.75 -4.42
CA ASN A 77 -13.29 1.96 -5.02
C ASN A 77 -12.21 3.04 -5.17
N HIS A 78 -12.04 3.57 -6.39
CA HIS A 78 -11.09 4.68 -6.68
C HIS A 78 -11.81 6.02 -6.92
N LYS A 79 -13.13 6.06 -6.82
CA LYS A 79 -13.92 7.28 -7.00
C LYS A 79 -14.48 7.72 -5.66
N PHE A 80 -13.84 8.70 -5.04
CA PHE A 80 -14.30 9.27 -3.77
C PHE A 80 -15.30 10.40 -4.07
N SER A 81 -16.50 10.31 -3.51
CA SER A 81 -17.63 11.20 -3.82
C SER A 81 -17.85 12.33 -2.81
N GLY A 82 -16.92 12.54 -1.87
CA GLY A 82 -16.98 13.62 -0.87
C GLY A 82 -15.73 14.47 -0.88
N THR A 83 -15.83 15.69 -0.36
CA THR A 83 -14.67 16.56 -0.18
C THR A 83 -13.73 16.00 0.89
N PRO A 84 -12.40 15.99 0.67
CA PRO A 84 -11.42 15.68 1.70
C PRO A 84 -11.69 16.47 2.98
N VAL A 85 -11.85 15.77 4.10
CA VAL A 85 -12.00 16.42 5.41
C VAL A 85 -10.62 16.57 6.04
N ASN A 86 -10.28 17.80 6.43
CA ASN A 86 -9.04 18.06 7.16
C ASN A 86 -9.23 17.70 8.63
N ASP A 87 -8.73 16.54 9.03
CA ASP A 87 -8.71 16.11 10.42
C ASP A 87 -7.81 17.04 11.26
N GLN A 88 -8.42 17.76 12.19
CA GLN A 88 -7.72 18.68 13.09
C GLN A 88 -7.18 17.97 14.34
N GLU A 89 -7.63 16.74 14.63
CA GLU A 89 -7.10 15.98 15.75
C GLU A 89 -5.85 15.21 15.32
N LYS A 90 -4.80 15.27 16.15
CA LYS A 90 -3.65 14.36 16.03
C LYS A 90 -4.11 12.96 16.44
N ASP A 91 -4.74 12.24 15.51
CA ASP A 91 -5.00 10.81 15.64
C ASP A 91 -3.65 10.10 15.89
N ILE A 92 -3.63 9.08 16.74
CA ILE A 92 -2.47 8.19 16.95
C ILE A 92 -2.00 7.63 15.61
N LEU A 93 -2.91 7.41 14.65
CA LEU A 93 -2.56 6.97 13.29
C LEU A 93 -1.84 8.05 12.46
N SER A 94 -1.92 9.33 12.84
CA SER A 94 -1.18 10.44 12.23
C SER A 94 0.27 10.54 12.74
N ALA A 95 0.55 9.97 13.91
CA ALA A 95 1.90 9.89 14.45
C ALA A 95 2.71 8.81 13.70
N ASN A 96 3.95 9.14 13.31
CA ASN A 96 4.87 8.20 12.63
C ASN A 96 4.43 7.73 11.22
N GLN A 97 3.68 8.56 10.50
CA GLN A 97 3.41 8.32 9.08
C GLN A 97 4.65 8.61 8.24
N ASP A 98 5.19 7.58 7.58
CA ASP A 98 6.20 7.72 6.53
C ASP A 98 5.62 7.29 5.19
N PHE A 99 5.37 8.26 4.31
CA PHE A 99 4.92 8.05 2.93
C PHE A 99 6.03 8.16 1.89
N LYS A 100 7.28 8.37 2.31
CA LYS A 100 8.43 8.45 1.38
C LYS A 100 8.62 7.16 0.60
N TRP A 101 8.19 6.01 1.14
CA TRP A 101 8.30 4.71 0.48
C TRP A 101 7.59 4.65 -0.87
N TYR A 102 6.51 5.42 -1.08
CA TYR A 102 5.86 5.53 -2.39
C TYR A 102 6.14 6.86 -3.07
N GLN A 103 6.17 7.97 -2.34
CA GLN A 103 6.38 9.30 -2.90
C GLN A 103 7.73 9.43 -3.61
N LYS A 104 8.80 8.89 -3.01
CA LYS A 104 10.18 8.99 -3.53
C LYS A 104 10.61 7.78 -4.36
N ASN A 105 9.77 6.76 -4.49
CA ASN A 105 10.11 5.55 -5.22
C ASN A 105 9.99 5.79 -6.73
N LYS A 106 11.10 5.65 -7.46
CA LYS A 106 11.16 5.82 -8.91
C LYS A 106 10.51 4.67 -9.68
N LYS A 107 10.36 3.50 -9.05
CA LYS A 107 9.71 2.32 -9.65
C LYS A 107 8.18 2.42 -9.64
N ILE A 108 7.61 3.33 -8.84
CA ILE A 108 6.16 3.56 -8.78
C ILE A 108 5.79 4.70 -9.72
N SER A 109 4.80 4.44 -10.56
CA SER A 109 4.31 5.36 -11.58
C SER A 109 3.65 6.60 -10.96
N THR A 110 3.54 7.66 -11.76
CA THR A 110 2.86 8.89 -11.33
C THR A 110 1.40 8.63 -11.01
N GLU A 111 0.74 7.76 -11.76
CA GLU A 111 -0.66 7.37 -11.58
C GLU A 111 -0.85 6.66 -10.24
N ASN A 112 0.00 5.70 -9.90
CA ASN A 112 -0.08 5.01 -8.61
C ASN A 112 0.26 5.92 -7.42
N LYS A 113 1.17 6.90 -7.60
CA LYS A 113 1.43 7.92 -6.58
C LYS A 113 0.20 8.82 -6.37
N ALA A 114 -0.46 9.21 -7.45
CA ALA A 114 -1.68 10.00 -7.40
C ALA A 114 -2.80 9.21 -6.72
N LEU A 115 -3.01 7.94 -7.07
CA LEU A 115 -3.98 7.05 -6.44
C LEU A 115 -3.77 6.94 -4.93
N LEU A 116 -2.53 6.66 -4.48
CA LEU A 116 -2.23 6.53 -3.05
C LEU A 116 -2.42 7.87 -2.33
N LYS A 117 -2.08 9.00 -2.95
CA LYS A 117 -2.36 10.32 -2.38
C LYS A 117 -3.86 10.57 -2.25
N ASP A 118 -4.62 10.27 -3.30
CA ASP A 118 -6.07 10.47 -3.35
C ASP A 118 -6.80 9.65 -2.29
N ILE A 119 -6.38 8.40 -2.08
CA ILE A 119 -6.86 7.55 -0.98
C ILE A 119 -6.63 8.23 0.38
N TYR A 120 -5.42 8.75 0.63
CA TYR A 120 -5.09 9.38 1.91
C TYR A 120 -5.88 10.66 2.15
N ASP A 121 -6.04 11.49 1.12
CA ASP A 121 -6.78 12.74 1.20
C ASP A 121 -8.26 12.49 1.51
N HIS A 122 -8.82 11.39 0.98
CA HIS A 122 -10.22 10.99 1.18
C HIS A 122 -10.41 9.93 2.27
N ARG A 123 -9.41 9.68 3.13
CA ARG A 123 -9.51 8.69 4.22
C ARG A 123 -10.65 8.99 5.19
N PHE A 124 -11.01 10.27 5.30
CA PHE A 124 -12.19 10.76 6.02
C PHE A 124 -13.13 11.41 5.02
N ILE A 125 -14.34 10.88 4.93
CA ILE A 125 -15.40 11.43 4.08
C ILE A 125 -16.47 11.96 5.03
N SER A 126 -16.79 13.25 4.94
CA SER A 126 -17.97 13.79 5.62
C SER A 126 -19.21 13.29 4.89
N ASP A 127 -20.06 12.52 5.58
CA ASP A 127 -21.39 12.22 5.08
C ASP A 127 -22.15 13.54 4.94
N THR A 128 -22.40 13.99 3.71
CA THR A 128 -23.35 15.09 3.44
C THR A 128 -24.82 14.66 3.66
N GLY A 129 -25.07 13.63 4.48
CA GLY A 129 -26.40 13.05 4.66
C GLY A 129 -26.51 12.01 5.77
N GLY A 130 -26.02 12.31 6.98
CA GLY A 130 -26.21 11.38 8.09
C GLY A 130 -25.79 11.96 9.42
N LYS A 131 -26.76 12.22 10.30
CA LYS A 131 -26.54 12.72 11.66
C LYS A 131 -25.43 11.91 12.35
N THR A 132 -24.38 12.60 12.77
CA THR A 132 -23.32 12.08 13.64
C THR A 132 -23.95 11.48 14.90
N LYS A 133 -24.08 10.15 14.97
CA LYS A 133 -24.26 9.47 16.25
C LYS A 133 -22.87 9.33 16.86
N ALA A 134 -22.55 10.23 17.78
CA ALA A 134 -21.47 10.05 18.72
C ALA A 134 -21.67 8.69 19.42
N ARG A 135 -20.74 7.75 19.21
CA ARG A 135 -20.60 6.59 20.06
C ARG A 135 -19.47 6.90 21.03
N ARG A 136 -19.84 6.92 22.31
CA ARG A 136 -18.96 6.96 23.48
C ARG A 136 -18.07 5.73 23.51
#